data_AF-A0A6I6AAF7-F1
#
_entry.id   AF-A0A6I6AAF7-F1
#
_cell.length_a   1.000
_cell.length_b   1.000
_cell.length_c   1.000
_cell.angle_alpha   90.00
_cell.angle_beta   90.00
_cell.angle_gamma   90.00
#
_symmetry.space_group_name_H-M   'P 1'
#
loop_
_entity.id
_entity.type
_entity.pdbx_description
1 polymer ?
#
loop_
_entity_poly.entity_id
_entity_poly.type
_entity_poly.pdbx_seq_one_letter_code
_entity_poly.pdbx_strand_id
1 'polypeptide(L)'
;MEVHIQKCQECQSTDVCNMLVSEPGQPQTVYVKCASCGQLVARFLLSDYYHHGKGIESWLRSLGPAAFESGRDFHDEFSRVQTAALTGFEAACRRLEEQKQVEPP
;
A
#
# COMPACT_ATOMS: atom_id res chain seq x y z
N MET A 1 19.53 -15.86 6.44
CA MET A 1 18.56 -14.92 5.84
C MET A 1 17.99 -15.60 4.62
N GLU A 2 16.69 -15.86 4.60
CA GLU A 2 15.98 -16.34 3.41
C GLU A 2 15.34 -15.14 2.71
N VAL A 3 15.39 -15.11 1.37
CA VAL A 3 14.93 -13.99 0.55
C VAL A 3 13.95 -14.51 -0.49
N HIS A 4 12.74 -13.95 -0.48
CA HIS A 4 11.70 -14.27 -1.46
C HIS A 4 11.36 -13.04 -2.29
N ILE A 5 11.25 -13.22 -3.61
CA ILE A 5 10.72 -12.19 -4.51
C ILE A 5 9.20 -12.34 -4.53
N GLN A 6 8.48 -11.29 -4.16
CA GLN A 6 7.03 -11.26 -4.25
C GLN A 6 6.59 -11.36 -5.71
N LYS A 7 5.58 -12.19 -5.97
CA LYS A 7 4.96 -12.38 -7.29
C LYS A 7 3.48 -12.06 -7.25
N CYS A 8 2.97 -11.57 -8.37
CA CYS A 8 1.53 -11.50 -8.58
C CYS A 8 0.93 -12.91 -8.57
N GLN A 9 -0.10 -13.14 -7.76
CA GLN A 9 -0.74 -14.45 -7.68
C GLN A 9 -1.57 -14.77 -8.93
N GLU A 10 -2.03 -13.74 -9.65
CA GLU A 10 -2.83 -13.89 -10.88
C GLU A 10 -1.96 -14.28 -12.07
N CYS A 11 -0.90 -13.51 -12.37
CA CYS A 11 -0.10 -13.68 -13.60
C CYS A 11 1.35 -14.15 -13.37
N GLN A 12 1.75 -14.38 -12.11
CA GLN A 12 3.10 -14.82 -11.71
C GLN A 12 4.25 -13.84 -12.03
N SER A 13 3.95 -12.66 -12.57
CA SER A 13 4.92 -11.61 -12.81
C SER A 13 5.56 -11.12 -11.51
N THR A 14 6.86 -10.80 -11.58
CA THR A 14 7.60 -10.09 -10.53
C THR A 14 7.62 -8.58 -10.74
N ASP A 15 7.02 -8.09 -11.82
CA ASP A 15 6.94 -6.67 -12.13
C ASP A 15 5.78 -6.04 -11.33
N VAL A 16 6.15 -5.36 -10.26
CA VAL A 16 5.23 -4.73 -9.31
C VAL A 16 5.66 -3.29 -9.05
N CYS A 17 4.68 -2.42 -8.84
CA CYS A 17 4.90 -1.03 -8.46
C CYS A 17 4.18 -0.71 -7.15
N ASN A 18 4.80 0.15 -6.34
CA ASN A 18 4.27 0.56 -5.06
C ASN A 18 3.56 1.91 -5.20
N MET A 19 2.32 1.98 -4.74
CA MET A 19 1.54 3.21 -4.65
C MET A 19 1.47 3.63 -3.19
N LEU A 20 2.15 4.72 -2.83
CA LEU A 20 2.09 5.30 -1.48
C LEU A 20 0.89 6.24 -1.37
N VAL A 21 0.00 5.95 -0.43
CA VAL A 21 -1.16 6.76 -0.10
C VAL A 21 -1.00 7.32 1.30
N SER A 22 -1.13 8.65 1.42
CA SER A 22 -1.08 9.36 2.68
C SER A 22 -2.40 10.10 2.88
N GLU A 23 -3.11 9.79 3.97
CA GLU A 23 -4.32 10.49 4.39
C GLU A 23 -4.07 11.20 5.73
N PRO A 24 -4.58 12.43 5.93
CA PRO A 24 -4.44 13.11 7.21
C PRO A 24 -5.00 12.26 8.37
N GLY A 25 -4.20 12.08 9.41
CA GLY A 25 -4.60 11.34 10.61
C GLY A 25 -4.61 9.81 10.48
N GLN A 26 -4.16 9.25 9.36
CA GLN A 26 -4.02 7.79 9.17
C GLN A 26 -2.56 7.39 8.91
N PRO A 27 -2.15 6.16 9.27
CA PRO A 27 -0.87 5.61 8.83
C PRO A 27 -0.79 5.58 7.30
N GLN A 28 0.40 5.80 6.76
CA GLN A 28 0.62 5.68 5.32
C GLN A 28 0.35 4.24 4.87
N THR A 29 -0.36 4.10 3.75
CA THR A 29 -0.67 2.80 3.17
C THR A 29 0.08 2.63 1.87
N VAL A 30 0.72 1.47 1.69
CA VAL A 30 1.30 1.06 0.41
C VAL A 30 0.41 0.01 -0.22
N TYR A 31 -0.03 0.28 -1.44
CA TYR A 31 -0.65 -0.71 -2.30
C TYR A 31 0.37 -1.19 -3.33
N VAL A 32 0.63 -2.49 -3.37
CA VAL A 32 1.48 -3.11 -4.39
C VAL A 32 0.60 -3.52 -5.56
N LYS A 33 0.81 -2.91 -6.72
CA LYS A 33 0.10 -3.21 -7.95
C LYS A 33 1.00 -4.04 -8.87
N CYS A 34 0.48 -5.08 -9.48
CA CYS A 34 1.18 -5.75 -10.58
C CYS A 34 1.19 -4.82 -11.79
N ALA A 35 2.36 -4.48 -12.31
CA ALA A 35 2.49 -3.64 -13.48
C ALA A 35 2.01 -4.36 -14.76
N SER A 36 2.09 -5.70 -14.79
CA SER A 36 1.72 -6.50 -15.96
C SER A 36 0.21 -6.70 -16.12
N CYS A 37 -0.53 -6.97 -15.03
CA CYS A 37 -1.98 -7.24 -15.09
C CYS A 37 -2.86 -6.28 -14.28
N GLY A 38 -2.26 -5.33 -13.56
CA GLY A 38 -2.97 -4.31 -12.79
C GLY A 38 -3.59 -4.78 -11.47
N GLN A 39 -3.44 -6.06 -11.09
CA GLN A 39 -4.02 -6.61 -9.87
C GLN A 39 -3.33 -6.10 -8.59
N LEU A 40 -4.09 -6.02 -7.50
CA LEU A 40 -3.55 -5.80 -6.16
C LEU A 40 -2.79 -7.04 -5.70
N VAL A 41 -1.52 -6.87 -5.35
CA VAL A 41 -0.63 -7.94 -4.89
C VAL A 41 -0.54 -7.96 -3.37
N ALA A 42 -0.44 -6.78 -2.74
CA ALA A 42 -0.35 -6.66 -1.29
C ALA A 42 -0.76 -5.26 -0.82
N ARG A 43 -1.10 -5.17 0.46
CA ARG A 43 -1.29 -3.91 1.18
C ARG A 43 -0.43 -3.91 2.44
N PHE A 44 0.28 -2.83 2.67
CA PHE A 44 1.04 -2.59 3.90
C PHE A 44 0.57 -1.31 4.57
N LEU A 45 0.46 -1.33 5.89
CA LEU A 45 0.48 -0.11 6.69
C LEU A 45 1.93 0.14 7.06
N LEU A 46 2.43 1.32 6.71
CA LEU A 46 3.80 1.69 7.02
C LEU A 46 3.90 2.15 8.47
N SER A 47 4.95 1.66 9.11
CA SER A 47 5.53 2.17 10.33
C SER A 47 7.03 2.25 10.10
N ASP A 48 7.69 3.30 10.58
CA ASP A 48 9.16 3.46 10.50
C ASP A 48 9.72 3.37 9.06
N TYR A 49 9.00 3.92 8.09
CA TYR A 49 9.38 3.89 6.68
C TYR A 49 10.48 4.92 6.37
N TYR A 50 11.65 4.40 6.00
CA TYR A 50 12.77 5.17 5.48
C TYR A 50 12.74 5.21 3.95
N HIS A 51 12.57 6.40 3.40
CA HIS A 51 12.77 6.65 1.97
C HIS A 51 14.15 7.27 1.75
N HIS A 52 15.06 6.51 1.15
CA HIS A 52 16.39 7.02 0.81
C HIS A 52 16.29 8.26 -0.10
N GLY A 53 17.03 9.32 0.22
CA GLY A 53 16.95 10.60 -0.50
C GLY A 53 15.81 11.53 -0.05
N LYS A 54 14.97 11.14 0.92
CA LYS A 54 14.01 12.05 1.58
C LYS A 54 14.52 12.43 2.97
N GLY A 55 14.16 13.63 3.41
CA GLY A 55 14.53 14.15 4.74
C GLY A 55 13.70 13.54 5.87
N ILE A 56 14.08 13.88 7.10
CA ILE A 56 13.48 13.39 8.36
C ILE A 56 11.96 13.55 8.42
N GLU A 57 11.39 14.59 7.80
CA GLU A 57 9.94 14.80 7.74
C GLU A 57 9.18 13.67 7.03
N SER A 58 9.80 13.01 6.05
CA SER A 58 9.20 11.86 5.37
C SER A 58 9.12 10.67 6.32
N TRP A 59 10.17 10.48 7.13
CA TRP A 59 10.24 9.41 8.11
C TRP A 59 9.25 9.63 9.26
N LEU A 60 9.18 10.85 9.82
CA LEU A 60 8.23 11.19 10.89
C LEU A 60 6.76 10.96 10.50
N ARG A 61 6.40 11.19 9.23
CA ARG A 61 5.07 10.92 8.70
C ARG A 61 4.69 9.44 8.68
N SER A 62 5.68 8.55 8.68
CA SER A 62 5.44 7.10 8.66
C SER A 62 5.23 6.48 10.04
N LEU A 63 5.61 7.15 11.12
CA LEU A 63 5.52 6.65 12.50
C LEU A 63 4.08 6.68 13.07
N GLY A 64 3.06 6.40 12.25
CA GLY A 64 1.65 6.55 12.59
C GLY A 64 1.23 5.86 13.90
N PRO A 65 0.01 6.15 14.42
CA PRO A 65 -0.47 5.55 15.66
C PRO A 65 -0.51 4.01 15.52
N ALA A 66 0.17 3.31 16.43
CA ALA A 66 0.16 1.86 16.51
C ALA A 66 -1.27 1.35 16.82
N ALA A 67 -1.80 0.43 16.02
CA ALA A 67 -3.18 -0.06 16.15
C ALA A 67 -3.24 -1.57 16.53
N PHE A 68 -3.64 -1.81 17.79
CA PHE A 68 -4.37 -2.90 18.51
C PHE A 68 -3.98 -4.39 18.33
N GLU A 69 -3.83 -5.24 19.35
CA GLU A 69 -4.60 -5.66 20.57
C GLU A 69 -5.77 -6.66 20.33
N SER A 70 -5.54 -7.88 20.85
CA SER A 70 -6.45 -9.04 21.12
C SER A 70 -6.95 -9.90 19.94
N GLY A 71 -6.73 -11.21 20.05
CA GLY A 71 -6.90 -12.21 18.97
C GLY A 71 -8.26 -12.92 18.85
N ARG A 72 -9.38 -12.33 19.29
CA ARG A 72 -10.71 -12.96 19.17
C ARG A 72 -11.52 -12.53 17.94
N ASP A 73 -11.08 -11.53 17.18
CA ASP A 73 -11.81 -10.96 16.03
C ASP A 73 -11.11 -11.17 14.66
N PHE A 74 -10.26 -12.20 14.50
CA PHE A 74 -9.43 -12.33 13.30
C PHE A 74 -10.19 -12.46 11.98
N HIS A 75 -11.36 -13.10 11.95
CA HIS A 75 -12.15 -13.25 10.72
C HIS A 75 -12.79 -11.92 10.29
N ASP A 76 -13.37 -11.21 11.26
CA ASP A 76 -14.03 -9.93 10.99
C ASP A 76 -12.97 -8.86 10.69
N GLU A 77 -11.85 -8.90 11.40
CA GLU A 77 -10.68 -8.09 11.10
C GLU A 77 -10.10 -8.40 9.72
N PHE A 78 -9.99 -9.68 9.34
CA PHE A 78 -9.54 -10.06 7.98
C PHE A 78 -10.49 -9.52 6.91
N SER A 79 -11.79 -9.70 7.09
CA SER A 79 -12.82 -9.23 6.15
C SER A 79 -12.78 -7.70 6.03
N ARG A 80 -12.59 -7.00 7.15
CA ARG A 80 -12.41 -5.55 7.21
C ARG A 80 -11.16 -5.12 6.46
N VAL A 81 -10.02 -5.77 6.72
CA VAL A 81 -8.73 -5.49 6.07
C VAL A 81 -8.80 -5.73 4.57
N GLN A 82 -9.41 -6.84 4.14
CA GLN A 82 -9.59 -7.18 2.73
C GLN A 82 -10.43 -6.13 2.00
N THR A 83 -11.59 -5.78 2.57
CA THR A 83 -12.49 -4.78 2.00
C THR A 83 -11.79 -3.42 1.89
N ALA A 84 -11.16 -2.96 2.97
CA ALA A 84 -10.40 -1.71 2.98
C ALA A 84 -9.24 -1.72 1.96
N ALA A 85 -8.60 -2.87 1.76
CA ALA A 85 -7.53 -3.00 0.78
C ALA A 85 -8.04 -2.82 -0.66
N LEU A 86 -9.13 -3.50 -1.03
CA LEU A 86 -9.67 -3.43 -2.38
C LEU A 86 -10.24 -2.04 -2.69
N THR A 87 -11.10 -1.49 -1.82
CA THR A 87 -11.69 -0.17 -2.02
C THR A 87 -10.63 0.94 -2.07
N GLY A 88 -9.65 0.90 -1.17
CA GLY A 88 -8.57 1.87 -1.15
C GLY A 88 -7.64 1.75 -2.38
N PHE A 89 -7.40 0.53 -2.85
CA PHE A 89 -6.62 0.27 -4.07
C PHE A 89 -7.29 0.85 -5.32
N GLU A 90 -8.59 0.62 -5.49
CA GLU A 90 -9.39 1.18 -6.59
C GLU A 90 -9.35 2.71 -6.58
N ALA A 91 -9.52 3.31 -5.41
CA ALA A 91 -9.45 4.76 -5.24
C ALA A 91 -8.05 5.32 -5.55
N ALA A 92 -6.98 4.61 -5.18
CA ALA A 92 -5.60 4.98 -5.48
C ALA A 92 -5.32 4.90 -7.00
N CYS A 93 -5.77 3.85 -7.68
CA CYS A 93 -5.66 3.72 -9.13
C CYS A 93 -6.33 4.89 -9.85
N ARG A 94 -7.59 5.20 -9.48
CA ARG A 94 -8.34 6.31 -10.08
C ARG A 94 -7.62 7.65 -9.92
N ARG A 95 -7.11 7.95 -8.72
CA ARG A 95 -6.36 9.19 -8.46
C ARG A 95 -5.06 9.30 -9.27
N LEU A 96 -4.35 8.19 -9.48
CA LEU A 96 -3.15 8.19 -10.32
C LEU A 96 -3.49 8.42 -11.79
N GLU A 97 -4.61 7.87 -12.28
CA GLU A 97 -5.08 8.12 -13.64
C GLU A 97 -5.47 9.59 -13.83
N GLU A 98 -6.17 10.19 -12.87
CA GLU A 98 -6.51 11.62 -12.87
C GLU A 98 -5.23 12.49 -12.90
N GLN A 99 -4.22 12.18 -12.10
CA GLN A 99 -2.95 12.94 -12.08
C GLN A 99 -2.23 12.90 -13.43
N LYS A 100 -2.17 11.73 -14.06
CA LYS A 100 -1.52 11.54 -15.37
C LYS A 100 -2.22 12.30 -16.51
N GLN A 101 -3.50 12.62 -16.37
CA GLN A 101 -4.25 13.40 -17.36
C GLN A 101 -4.04 14.91 -17.22
N VAL A 102 -3.51 15.37 -16.09
CA VAL A 102 -3.33 16.80 -15.79
C VAL A 102 -1.91 17.28 -16.08
N GLU A 103 -0.91 16.39 -16.09
CA GLU A 103 0.47 16.73 -16.46
C GLU A 103 0.68 16.60 -17.98
N PRO A 104 1.04 17.70 -18.70
CA PRO A 104 1.40 17.60 -20.12
C PRO A 104 2.75 16.87 -20.28
N PRO A 105 3.00 16.25 -21.46
CA PRO A 105 4.22 15.48 -21.74
C PRO A 105 5.51 16.31 -21.66
#